data_AF-A0A8S4GI72-F1
#
_entry.id   AF-A0A8S4GI72-F1
#
_cell.length_a   1.000
_cell.length_b   1.000
_cell.length_c   1.000
_cell.angle_alpha   90.00
_cell.angle_beta   90.00
_cell.angle_gamma   90.00
#
_symmetry.space_group_name_H-M   'P 1'
#
loop_
_entity.id
_entity.type
_entity.pdbx_description
1 polymer ?
#
loop_
_entity_poly.entity_id
_entity_poly.type
_entity_poly.pdbx_seq_one_letter_code
_entity_poly.pdbx_strand_id
1 'polypeptide(L)' 'MIRRETNGKGVDLVLNSLADDKLQASVRCLGYRGRFLEIGKFDISNNTPIGMHFFLKETSFHGIMLDYIFDQSFDFRKVC' A
#
# COMPACT_ATOMS: atom_id res chain seq x y z
N MET A 1 -2.53 14.96 11.03
CA MET A 1 -1.57 15.88 10.40
C MET A 1 -1.76 15.94 8.88
N ILE A 2 -1.70 14.84 8.12
CA ILE A 2 -1.83 14.86 6.64
C ILE A 2 -3.10 15.56 6.11
N ARG A 3 -4.30 15.23 6.61
CA ARG A 3 -5.54 15.87 6.12
C ARG A 3 -5.58 17.38 6.32
N ARG A 4 -4.93 17.90 7.37
CA ARG A 4 -4.86 19.33 7.63
C ARG A 4 -3.92 20.00 6.63
N GLU A 5 -2.72 19.46 6.46
CA GLU A 5 -1.71 20.01 5.55
C GLU A 5 -2.11 19.91 4.07
N THR A 6 -2.94 18.91 3.72
CA THR A 6 -3.45 18.73 2.35
C THR A 6 -4.79 19.43 2.11
N ASN A 7 -5.27 20.25 3.04
CA ASN A 7 -6.59 20.90 2.98
C ASN A 7 -7.73 19.91 2.63
N GLY A 8 -7.67 18.72 3.20
CA GLY A 8 -8.64 17.65 2.99
C GLY A 8 -8.49 16.87 1.68
N LYS A 9 -7.60 17.26 0.76
CA LYS A 9 -7.39 16.57 -0.53
C LYS A 9 -6.80 15.17 -0.36
N GLY A 10 -5.97 14.96 0.66
CA GLY A 10 -5.19 13.73 0.82
C GLY A 10 -3.93 13.75 -0.05
N VAL A 11 -3.32 12.57 -0.21
CA VAL A 11 -2.08 12.38 -0.98
C VAL A 11 -2.29 11.47 -2.18
N ASP A 12 -1.46 11.67 -3.21
CA ASP A 12 -1.50 10.85 -4.44
C ASP A 12 -0.90 9.46 -4.24
N LEU A 13 0.07 9.34 -3.31
CA LEU A 13 0.78 8.10 -3.04
C LEU A 13 0.95 7.91 -1.53
N VAL A 14 0.73 6.68 -1.08
CA VAL A 14 1.08 6.25 0.27
C VAL A 14 1.98 5.03 0.15
N LEU A 15 3.17 5.10 0.72
CA LEU A 15 4.04 3.94 0.94
C LEU A 15 3.86 3.50 2.39
N ASN A 16 3.18 2.38 2.62
CA ASN A 16 2.86 1.87 3.95
C ASN A 16 3.73 0.66 4.30
N SER A 17 4.26 0.68 5.53
CA SER A 17 4.98 -0.44 6.16
C SER A 17 4.46 -0.69 7.59
N LEU A 18 3.30 -0.12 7.92
CA LEU A 18 2.71 -0.13 9.26
C LEU A 18 1.54 -1.10 9.30
N ALA A 19 1.41 -1.84 10.39
CA ALA A 19 0.36 -2.84 10.55
C ALA A 19 -0.87 -2.36 11.32
N ASP A 20 -1.93 -3.18 11.25
CA ASP A 20 -3.11 -3.08 12.11
C ASP A 20 -3.91 -1.78 11.88
N ASP A 21 -4.46 -1.16 12.92
CA ASP A 21 -5.19 0.11 12.87
C ASP A 21 -4.50 1.23 12.06
N LYS A 22 -3.17 1.18 11.97
CA LYS A 22 -2.38 2.17 11.21
C LYS A 22 -2.56 2.02 9.71
N LEU A 23 -2.77 0.80 9.18
CA LEU A 23 -3.06 0.57 7.77
C LEU A 23 -4.36 1.28 7.36
N GLN A 24 -5.41 1.14 8.17
CA GLN A 24 -6.69 1.81 7.94
C GLN A 24 -6.55 3.34 8.00
N ALA A 25 -5.73 3.85 8.92
CA ALA A 25 -5.44 5.28 9.00
C ALA A 25 -4.69 5.81 7.77
N SER A 26 -3.73 5.04 7.26
CA SER A 26 -2.97 5.34 6.04
C SER A 26 -3.89 5.38 4.81
N VAL A 27 -4.83 4.43 4.68
CA VAL A 27 -5.80 4.40 3.57
C VAL A 27 -6.69 5.65 3.56
N ARG A 28 -7.11 6.15 4.73
CA ARG A 28 -7.92 7.39 4.83
C ARG A 28 -7.18 8.64 4.36
N CYS A 29 -5.84 8.61 4.30
CA CYS A 29 -5.03 9.73 3.81
C CYS A 29 -4.99 9.80 2.28
N LEU A 30 -5.44 8.77 1.57
CA LEU A 30 -5.42 8.69 0.12
C LEU A 30 -6.44 9.64 -0.52
N GLY A 31 -5.97 10.43 -1.48
CA GLY A 31 -6.77 11.32 -2.31
C GLY A 31 -7.47 10.60 -3.45
N TYR A 32 -8.18 11.37 -4.29
CA TYR A 32 -8.80 10.86 -5.52
C TYR A 32 -7.71 10.36 -6.49
N ARG A 33 -7.93 9.18 -7.07
CA ARG A 33 -7.00 8.45 -7.96
C ARG A 33 -5.64 8.13 -7.33
N GLY A 34 -5.56 8.18 -6.00
CA GLY A 34 -4.33 7.88 -5.29
C GLY A 34 -3.95 6.40 -5.32
N ARG A 35 -2.66 6.12 -5.11
CA ARG A 35 -2.09 4.77 -5.11
C ARG A 35 -1.56 4.42 -3.74
N PHE A 36 -2.07 3.33 -3.18
CA PHE A 36 -1.57 2.74 -1.95
C PHE A 36 -0.56 1.66 -2.28
N LEU A 37 0.65 1.77 -1.73
CA LEU A 37 1.76 0.85 -1.92
C LEU A 37 2.07 0.20 -0.56
N GLU A 38 1.64 -1.05 -0.38
CA GLU A 38 1.86 -1.83 0.83
C GLU A 38 3.13 -2.66 0.67
N ILE A 39 4.14 -2.40 1.50
CA ILE A 39 5.37 -3.21 1.56
C ILE A 39 5.41 -4.14 2.78
N GLY A 40 4.45 -4.01 3.70
CA GLY A 40 4.33 -4.85 4.88
C GLY A 40 3.77 -6.23 4.55
N LYS A 41 4.44 -7.27 5.05
CA LYS A 41 3.99 -8.67 4.89
C LYS A 41 2.92 -9.07 5.91
N PHE A 42 2.88 -8.40 7.07
CA PHE A 42 2.05 -8.78 8.22
C PHE A 42 0.56 -8.78 7.88
N ASP A 43 0.00 -7.65 7.45
CA ASP A 43 -1.43 -7.53 7.16
C ASP A 43 -1.88 -8.36 5.95
N ILE A 44 -1.01 -8.46 4.94
CA ILE A 44 -1.25 -9.33 3.77
C ILE A 44 -1.33 -10.79 4.21
N SER A 45 -0.39 -11.25 5.06
CA SER A 45 -0.35 -12.64 5.52
C SER A 45 -1.51 -12.97 6.46
N ASN A 46 -1.94 -12.00 7.27
CA ASN A 46 -3.05 -12.17 8.21
C ASN A 46 -4.43 -11.96 7.58
N ASN A 47 -4.48 -11.67 6.27
CA ASN A 47 -5.73 -11.35 5.56
C ASN A 47 -6.52 -10.24 6.28
N THR A 48 -5.82 -9.18 6.72
CA THR A 48 -6.43 -8.06 7.42
C THR A 48 -7.52 -7.43 6.53
N PRO A 49 -8.76 -7.29 7.02
CA PRO A 49 -9.85 -6.76 6.22
C PRO A 49 -9.59 -5.32 5.82
N ILE A 50 -9.80 -5.03 4.53
CA ILE A 50 -9.71 -3.69 3.96
C ILE A 50 -11.10 -3.27 3.48
N GLY A 51 -11.58 -2.11 3.94
CA GLY A 51 -12.90 -1.64 3.57
C GLY A 51 -12.93 -1.19 2.11
N MET A 52 -13.82 -1.74 1.27
CA MET A 52 -13.88 -1.41 -0.17
C MET A 52 -14.25 0.05 -0.49
N HIS A 53 -14.71 0.81 0.50
CA HIS A 53 -15.22 2.17 0.32
C HIS A 53 -14.18 3.15 -0.29
N PHE A 54 -12.88 2.98 -0.04
CA PHE A 54 -11.87 3.89 -0.61
C PHE A 54 -11.75 3.76 -2.13
N PHE A 55 -12.12 2.61 -2.72
CA PHE A 55 -12.13 2.42 -4.18
C PHE A 55 -13.14 3.34 -4.90
N LEU A 56 -14.13 3.91 -4.20
CA LEU A 56 -15.01 4.94 -4.77
C LEU A 56 -14.25 6.21 -5.18
N LYS A 57 -13.05 6.42 -4.67
CA LYS A 57 -12.15 7.51 -5.06
C LYS A 57 -11.28 7.15 -6.27
N GLU A 58 -11.57 6.07 -7.00
CA GLU A 58 -10.75 5.56 -8.11
C GLU A 58 -9.30 5.25 -7.73
N THR A 59 -9.09 4.88 -6.47
CA THR A 59 -7.77 4.56 -5.94
C THR A 59 -7.36 3.15 -6.33
N SER A 60 -6.05 2.87 -6.32
CA SER A 60 -5.50 1.53 -6.53
C SER A 60 -4.70 1.07 -5.31
N PHE A 61 -4.76 -0.22 -4.99
CA PHE A 61 -3.97 -0.84 -3.92
C PHE A 61 -2.96 -1.82 -4.53
N HIS A 62 -1.69 -1.70 -4.13
CA HIS A 62 -0.59 -2.55 -4.61
C HIS A 62 0.10 -3.20 -3.41
N GLY A 63 0.05 -4.53 -3.33
CA GLY A 63 0.91 -5.30 -2.44
C GLY A 63 2.26 -5.54 -3.11
N ILE A 64 3.33 -4.97 -2.55
CA ILE A 64 4.70 -5.06 -3.07
C ILE A 64 5.50 -5.94 -2.12
N MET A 65 5.71 -7.18 -2.53
CA MET A 65 6.51 -8.15 -1.78
C MET A 65 7.89 -8.27 -2.41
N LEU A 66 8.88 -7.66 -1.75
CA LEU A 66 10.27 -7.66 -2.23
C LEU A 66 10.85 -9.08 -2.32
N ASP A 67 10.44 -10.00 -1.44
CA ASP A 67 10.86 -11.41 -1.45
C ASP A 67 10.68 -12.03 -2.86
N TYR A 68 9.52 -11.84 -3.49
CA TYR A 68 9.25 -12.37 -4.82
C TYR A 68 10.08 -11.69 -5.92
N ILE A 69 10.40 -10.40 -5.77
CA ILE A 69 11.22 -9.68 -6.76
C ILE A 69 12.66 -10.18 -6.72
N PHE A 70 13.20 -10.39 -5.51
CA PHE A 70 14.56 -10.88 -5.35
C PHE A 70 14.71 -12.35 -5.71
N ASP A 71 13.74 -13.21 -5.39
CA ASP A 71 13.77 -14.64 -5.72
C ASP A 71 13.76 -14.88 -7.25
N GLN A 72 12.97 -14.11 -7.99
CA GLN A 72 12.97 -14.11 -9.47
C GLN A 72 14.33 -13.68 -10.05
N SER A 73 15.09 -12.86 -9.34
CA SER A 73 16.42 -12.40 -9.78
C SER A 73 17.53 -13.44 -9.54
N PHE A 74 17.30 -14.44 -8.69
CA PHE A 74 18.26 -15.52 -8.45
C PHE A 74 18.23 -16.60 -9.54
N ASP A 75 17.09 -16.84 -10.19
CA ASP A 75 17.02 -17.72 -11.37
C ASP A 75 17.71 -17.11 -12.59
N PHE A 76 17.62 -15.79 -12.79
CA PHE A 76 18.34 -15.10 -13.88
C PHE A 76 19.87 -15.10 -13.72
N ARG A 77 20.41 -15.25 -12.50
CA ARG A 77 21.85 -15.24 -12.24
C ARG A 77 22.53 -16.60 -12.34
N LYS A 78 21.77 -17.70 -12.49
CA LYS A 78 22.32 -19.05 -12.71
C LYS A 78 22.52 -19.42 -14.18
N VAL A 79 22.17 -18.53 -15.12
CA VAL A 79 22.32 -18.74 -16.57
C VAL A 79 23.42 -17.82 -17.15
N CYS A 80 24.51 -17.64 -16.42
CA CYS A 80 25.75 -17.05 -16.92
C CYS A 80 26.93 -17.96 -16.59
#